data_AF-A0AAD6LPQ9-F1
#
_entry.id   AF-A0AAD6LPQ9-F1
#
_cell.length_a   1.000
_cell.length_b   1.000
_cell.length_c   1.000
_cell.angle_alpha   90.00
_cell.angle_beta   90.00
_cell.angle_gamma   90.00
#
_symmetry.space_group_name_H-M   'P 1'
#
loop_
_entity.id
_entity.type
_entity.pdbx_description
1 polymer ?
#
loop_
_entity_poly.entity_id
_entity_poly.type
_entity_poly.pdbx_seq_one_letter_code
_entity_poly.pdbx_strand_id
1 'polypeptide(L)'
;MEEKEKGSKGGSEERWKGAIANLTEMTSNLDSLQKLLLKKAVFVNEETFSKASLTSEQARSIKVLEQRVETLERELDAAISAAAHARAEKRQAEAAQKDAELRAQEITRELESTTKVFELHMEELRAKQEEISKRDSDIKLLEAIIQTLGGKESRSTSG
;
A
#
# COMPACT_ATOMS: atom_id res chain seq x y z
N MET A 1 -120.34 -22.97 -7.19
CA MET A 1 -119.91 -23.85 -6.08
C MET A 1 -118.41 -23.70 -5.94
N GLU A 2 -118.01 -23.14 -4.80
CA GLU A 2 -116.73 -23.36 -4.11
C GLU A 2 -115.45 -22.79 -4.75
N GLU A 3 -115.32 -21.46 -4.67
CA GLU A 3 -114.11 -20.89 -4.10
C GLU A 3 -113.97 -21.38 -2.64
N LYS A 4 -112.89 -22.12 -2.33
CA LYS A 4 -112.36 -22.24 -0.97
C LYS A 4 -110.90 -22.70 -0.96
N GLU A 5 -110.05 -21.78 -0.52
CA GLU A 5 -108.92 -22.01 0.39
C GLU A 5 -108.05 -23.27 0.19
N LYS A 6 -106.94 -23.13 -0.56
CA LYS A 6 -105.68 -23.82 -0.24
C LYS A 6 -104.55 -22.81 -0.15
N GLY A 7 -104.70 -21.88 0.79
CA GLY A 7 -103.63 -20.98 1.20
C GLY A 7 -102.51 -21.71 1.95
N SER A 8 -101.28 -21.46 1.52
CA SER A 8 -100.20 -21.05 2.43
C SER A 8 -99.72 -22.03 3.52
N LYS A 9 -99.37 -23.28 3.19
CA LYS A 9 -98.54 -24.13 4.08
C LYS A 9 -97.16 -24.54 3.51
N GLY A 10 -97.04 -24.81 2.21
CA GLY A 10 -95.76 -25.22 1.61
C GLY A 10 -94.74 -24.08 1.44
N GLY A 11 -95.17 -22.92 0.93
CA GLY A 11 -94.28 -21.80 0.65
C GLY A 11 -93.71 -21.11 1.91
N SER A 12 -94.39 -21.21 3.06
CA SER A 12 -93.86 -20.66 4.32
C SER A 12 -92.74 -21.52 4.88
N GLU A 13 -92.85 -22.84 4.79
CA GLU A 13 -91.84 -23.77 5.31
C GLU A 13 -90.58 -23.77 4.44
N GLU A 14 -90.72 -23.70 3.11
CA GLU A 14 -89.58 -23.56 2.19
C GLU A 14 -88.86 -22.22 2.36
N ARG A 15 -89.61 -21.12 2.52
CA ARG A 15 -89.02 -19.81 2.84
C ARG A 15 -88.31 -19.82 4.19
N TRP A 16 -88.83 -20.54 5.17
CA TRP A 16 -88.21 -20.66 6.49
C TRP A 16 -86.95 -21.52 6.47
N LYS A 17 -86.97 -22.63 5.73
CA LYS A 17 -85.77 -23.45 5.46
C LYS A 17 -84.69 -22.65 4.72
N GLY A 18 -85.08 -21.86 3.71
CA GLY A 18 -84.17 -20.96 3.00
C GLY A 18 -83.57 -19.88 3.91
N ALA A 19 -84.38 -19.28 4.79
CA ALA A 19 -83.89 -18.31 5.78
C ALA A 19 -82.88 -18.94 6.76
N ILE A 20 -83.13 -20.17 7.23
CA ILE A 20 -82.21 -20.90 8.12
C ILE A 20 -80.90 -21.25 7.39
N ALA A 21 -80.98 -21.67 6.13
CA ALA A 21 -79.79 -21.94 5.31
C ALA A 21 -78.93 -20.68 5.15
N ASN A 22 -79.54 -19.54 4.83
CA ASN A 22 -78.85 -18.27 4.72
C ASN A 22 -78.19 -17.84 6.05
N LEU A 23 -78.87 -18.01 7.19
CA LEU A 23 -78.29 -17.71 8.50
C LEU A 23 -77.10 -18.61 8.84
N THR A 24 -77.19 -19.88 8.47
CA THR A 24 -76.10 -20.85 8.68
C THR A 24 -74.88 -20.50 7.82
N GLU A 25 -75.10 -20.15 6.56
CA GLU A 25 -74.05 -19.70 5.66
C GLU A 25 -73.42 -18.38 6.14
N MET A 26 -74.24 -17.44 6.60
CA MET A 26 -73.76 -16.17 7.17
C MET A 26 -72.90 -16.41 8.42
N THR A 27 -73.28 -17.36 9.27
CA THR A 27 -72.49 -17.74 10.46
C THR A 27 -71.13 -18.32 10.05
N SER A 28 -71.10 -19.19 9.05
CA SER A 28 -69.87 -19.77 8.49
C SER A 28 -68.95 -18.69 7.88
N ASN A 29 -69.54 -17.75 7.15
CA ASN A 29 -68.81 -16.62 6.57
C ASN A 29 -68.22 -15.70 7.66
N LEU A 30 -68.96 -15.47 8.74
CA LEU A 30 -68.52 -14.63 9.86
C LEU A 30 -67.37 -15.30 10.64
N ASP A 31 -67.46 -16.60 10.90
CA ASP A 31 -66.37 -17.38 11.53
C ASP A 31 -65.10 -17.39 10.66
N SER A 32 -65.27 -17.54 9.34
CA SER A 32 -64.16 -17.46 8.38
C SER A 32 -63.49 -16.08 8.37
N LEU A 33 -64.28 -15.01 8.43
CA LEU A 33 -63.79 -13.64 8.50
C LEU A 33 -63.04 -13.38 9.82
N GLN A 34 -63.57 -13.85 10.95
CA GLN A 34 -62.92 -13.74 12.25
C GLN A 34 -61.55 -14.44 12.27
N LYS A 35 -61.48 -15.67 11.75
CA LYS A 35 -60.22 -16.43 11.65
C LYS A 35 -59.20 -15.74 10.75
N LEU A 36 -59.65 -15.14 9.64
CA LEU A 36 -58.79 -14.38 8.74
C LEU A 36 -58.24 -13.12 9.41
N LEU A 37 -59.09 -12.37 10.10
CA LEU A 37 -58.69 -11.16 10.81
C LEU A 37 -57.70 -11.48 11.93
N LEU A 38 -57.91 -12.52 12.74
CA LEU A 38 -56.95 -12.91 13.79
C LEU A 38 -55.56 -13.26 13.23
N LYS A 39 -55.49 -13.84 12.02
CA LYS A 39 -54.21 -14.17 11.37
C LYS A 39 -53.55 -12.96 10.70
N LYS A 40 -54.34 -12.05 10.12
CA LYS A 40 -53.83 -10.90 9.34
C LYS A 40 -53.79 -9.58 10.11
N ALA A 41 -54.34 -9.51 11.33
CA ALA A 41 -54.36 -8.31 12.17
C ALA A 41 -52.99 -7.93 12.75
N VAL A 42 -51.91 -8.65 12.45
CA VAL A 42 -50.54 -8.20 12.74
C VAL A 42 -50.27 -6.81 12.14
N PHE A 43 -50.93 -6.50 11.01
CA PHE A 43 -50.88 -5.16 10.38
C PHE A 43 -51.84 -4.12 11.00
N VAL A 44 -52.67 -4.52 11.96
CA VAL A 44 -53.63 -3.63 12.65
C VAL A 44 -53.11 -3.21 14.02
N ASN A 45 -52.23 -4.02 14.63
CA ASN A 45 -51.52 -3.60 15.84
C ASN A 45 -50.31 -2.74 15.46
N GLU A 46 -50.52 -1.43 15.46
CA GLU A 46 -49.53 -0.38 15.15
C GLU A 46 -48.21 -0.57 15.90
N GLU A 47 -48.27 -0.98 17.17
CA GLU A 47 -47.08 -1.21 17.99
C GLU A 47 -46.28 -2.42 17.50
N THR A 48 -46.94 -3.50 17.09
CA THR A 48 -46.29 -4.71 16.58
C THR A 48 -45.66 -4.44 15.21
N PHE A 49 -46.36 -3.74 14.33
CA PHE A 49 -45.83 -3.33 13.04
C PHE A 49 -44.63 -2.39 13.19
N SER A 50 -44.73 -1.37 14.04
CA SER A 50 -43.65 -0.42 14.30
C SER A 50 -42.39 -1.12 14.84
N LYS A 51 -42.55 -2.05 15.79
CA LYS A 51 -41.43 -2.86 16.32
C LYS A 51 -40.80 -3.76 15.26
N ALA A 52 -41.61 -4.41 14.42
CA ALA A 52 -41.11 -5.26 13.35
C ALA A 52 -40.37 -4.45 12.28
N SER A 53 -40.89 -3.28 11.91
CA SER A 53 -40.26 -2.36 10.96
C SER A 53 -38.91 -1.86 11.48
N LEU A 54 -38.88 -1.39 12.74
CA LEU A 54 -37.65 -0.91 13.38
C LEU A 54 -36.59 -2.02 13.45
N THR A 55 -36.99 -3.22 13.88
CA THR A 55 -36.08 -4.37 13.94
C THR A 55 -35.52 -4.73 12.56
N SER A 56 -36.34 -4.65 11.51
CA SER A 56 -35.91 -4.92 10.14
C SER A 56 -34.88 -3.88 9.64
N GLU A 57 -35.12 -2.59 9.93
CA GLU A 57 -34.20 -1.52 9.58
C GLU A 57 -32.87 -1.62 10.35
N GLN A 58 -32.94 -1.94 11.64
CA GLN A 58 -31.77 -2.23 12.46
C GLN A 58 -30.97 -3.42 11.92
N ALA A 59 -31.64 -4.52 11.56
CA ALA A 59 -30.97 -5.69 10.98
C ALA A 59 -30.25 -5.36 9.66
N ARG A 60 -30.86 -4.53 8.80
CA ARG A 60 -30.20 -4.06 7.57
C ARG A 60 -28.98 -3.20 7.88
N SER A 61 -29.09 -2.30 8.86
CA SER A 61 -28.00 -1.42 9.26
C SER A 61 -26.83 -2.20 9.86
N ILE A 62 -27.11 -3.19 10.72
CA ILE A 62 -26.11 -4.10 11.29
C ILE A 62 -25.34 -4.80 10.17
N LYS A 63 -26.04 -5.38 9.19
CA LYS A 63 -25.40 -6.09 8.08
C LYS A 63 -24.46 -5.21 7.27
N VAL A 64 -24.84 -3.95 7.02
CA VAL A 64 -23.98 -2.98 6.31
C VAL A 64 -22.74 -2.65 7.15
N LEU A 65 -22.91 -2.50 8.46
CA LEU A 65 -21.78 -2.24 9.37
C LEU A 65 -20.83 -3.43 9.46
N GLU A 66 -21.34 -4.66 9.53
CA GLU A 66 -20.52 -5.89 9.52
C GLU A 66 -19.67 -5.98 8.25
N GLN A 67 -20.27 -5.74 7.07
CA GLN A 67 -19.54 -5.71 5.81
C GLN A 67 -18.44 -4.62 5.79
N ARG A 68 -18.73 -3.46 6.37
CA ARG A 68 -17.75 -2.37 6.47
C ARG A 68 -16.59 -2.75 7.39
N VAL A 69 -16.87 -3.37 8.53
CA VAL A 69 -15.84 -3.87 9.46
C VAL A 69 -14.96 -4.88 8.76
N GLU A 70 -15.55 -5.86 8.08
CA GLU A 70 -14.80 -6.90 7.37
C GLU A 70 -13.90 -6.30 6.25
N THR A 71 -14.38 -5.29 5.53
CA THR A 71 -13.55 -4.57 4.55
C THR A 71 -12.40 -3.83 5.20
N LEU A 72 -12.66 -3.10 6.30
CA LEU A 72 -11.62 -2.37 7.03
C LEU A 72 -10.56 -3.31 7.62
N GLU A 73 -10.94 -4.49 8.10
CA GLU A 73 -10.00 -5.51 8.58
C GLU A 73 -9.08 -5.99 7.46
N ARG A 74 -9.63 -6.30 6.27
CA ARG A 74 -8.80 -6.69 5.11
C ARG A 74 -7.87 -5.57 4.65
N GLU A 75 -8.35 -4.32 4.64
CA GLU A 75 -7.53 -3.16 4.30
C GLU A 75 -6.41 -2.93 5.32
N LEU A 76 -6.68 -3.13 6.61
CA LEU A 76 -5.68 -3.03 7.66
C LEU A 76 -4.60 -4.10 7.51
N ASP A 77 -4.99 -5.35 7.26
CA ASP A 77 -4.04 -6.44 7.03
C ASP A 77 -3.16 -6.16 5.80
N ALA A 78 -3.76 -5.69 4.70
CA ALA A 78 -3.02 -5.29 3.50
C ALA A 78 -2.03 -4.15 3.79
N ALA A 79 -2.44 -3.15 4.57
CA ALA A 79 -1.59 -2.03 4.97
C ALA A 79 -0.43 -2.49 5.87
N ILE A 80 -0.66 -3.44 6.79
CA ILE A 80 0.38 -4.03 7.63
C ILE A 80 1.41 -4.77 6.78
N SER A 81 0.96 -5.62 5.84
CA SER A 81 1.85 -6.34 4.92
C SER A 81 2.66 -5.37 4.06
N ALA A 82 2.03 -4.35 3.47
CA ALA A 82 2.72 -3.33 2.66
C ALA A 82 3.77 -2.57 3.49
N ALA A 83 3.43 -2.17 4.72
CA ALA A 83 4.37 -1.50 5.62
C ALA A 83 5.55 -2.40 6.02
N ALA A 84 5.32 -3.71 6.21
CA ALA A 84 6.37 -4.67 6.49
C ALA A 84 7.34 -4.81 5.30
N HIS A 85 6.82 -4.90 4.08
CA HIS A 85 7.61 -4.92 2.85
C HIS A 85 8.44 -3.64 2.70
N ALA A 86 7.82 -2.46 2.82
CA ALA A 86 8.52 -1.18 2.72
C ALA A 86 9.65 -1.04 3.75
N ARG A 87 9.45 -1.52 4.98
CA ARG A 87 10.50 -1.54 6.02
C ARG A 87 11.64 -2.52 5.71
N ALA A 88 11.35 -3.64 5.06
CA ALA A 88 12.38 -4.60 4.64
C ALA A 88 13.22 -4.02 3.49
N GLU A 89 12.57 -3.47 2.47
CA GLU A 89 13.23 -2.82 1.33
C GLU A 89 14.08 -1.63 1.78
N LYS A 90 13.55 -0.78 2.67
CA LYS A 90 14.31 0.34 3.25
C LYS A 90 15.59 -0.14 3.94
N ARG A 91 15.51 -1.17 4.78
CA ARG A 91 16.69 -1.73 5.46
C ARG A 91 17.73 -2.27 4.48
N GLN A 92 17.29 -2.93 3.42
CA GLN A 92 18.19 -3.43 2.38
C GLN A 92 18.87 -2.28 1.62
N ALA A 93 18.12 -1.23 1.27
CA ALA A 93 18.66 -0.05 0.61
C ALA A 93 19.66 0.71 1.50
N GLU A 94 19.36 0.87 2.80
CA GLU A 94 20.26 1.49 3.77
C GLU A 94 21.56 0.69 3.95
N ALA A 95 21.48 -0.64 3.99
CA ALA A 95 22.67 -1.49 4.05
C ALA A 95 23.54 -1.33 2.79
N ALA A 96 22.92 -1.37 1.61
CA ALA A 96 23.63 -1.19 0.34
C ALA A 96 24.27 0.20 0.23
N GLN A 97 23.57 1.25 0.70
CA GLN A 97 24.10 2.61 0.75
C GLN A 97 25.33 2.70 1.65
N LYS A 98 25.26 2.10 2.85
CA LYS A 98 26.37 2.11 3.80
C LYS A 98 27.59 1.37 3.24
N ASP A 99 27.38 0.23 2.58
CA ASP A 99 28.47 -0.51 1.94
C ASP A 99 29.11 0.29 0.79
N ALA A 100 28.31 0.99 -0.01
CA ALA A 100 28.81 1.86 -1.06
C ALA A 100 29.59 3.06 -0.50
N GLU A 101 29.12 3.66 0.60
CA GLU A 101 29.80 4.76 1.28
C GLU A 101 31.16 4.31 1.84
N LEU A 102 31.23 3.14 2.48
CA LEU A 102 32.49 2.57 2.97
C LEU A 102 33.50 2.38 1.84
N ARG A 103 33.07 1.82 0.70
CA ARG A 103 33.95 1.67 -0.48
C ARG A 103 34.43 3.01 -1.02
N ALA A 104 33.56 4.02 -1.05
CA ALA A 104 33.96 5.36 -1.50
C ALA A 104 35.01 5.98 -0.57
N GLN A 105 34.88 5.80 0.75
CA GLN A 105 35.87 6.24 1.73
C GLN A 105 37.21 5.51 1.56
N GLU A 106 37.18 4.20 1.32
CA GLU A 106 38.39 3.41 1.06
C GLU A 106 39.12 3.90 -0.19
N ILE A 107 38.41 4.03 -1.32
CA ILE A 107 38.99 4.54 -2.57
C ILE A 107 39.55 5.95 -2.38
N THR A 108 38.84 6.82 -1.66
CA THR A 108 39.32 8.18 -1.38
C THR A 108 40.64 8.15 -0.60
N ARG A 109 40.73 7.31 0.43
CA ARG A 109 41.97 7.15 1.21
C ARG A 109 43.12 6.59 0.36
N GLU A 110 42.84 5.62 -0.52
CA GLU A 110 43.84 5.08 -1.44
C GLU A 110 44.33 6.13 -2.44
N LEU A 111 43.43 6.95 -2.98
CA LEU A 111 43.76 8.07 -3.87
C LEU A 111 44.62 9.11 -3.14
N GLU A 112 44.24 9.52 -1.92
CA GLU A 112 45.05 10.44 -1.10
C GLU A 112 46.46 9.89 -0.83
N SER A 113 46.56 8.60 -0.50
CA SER A 113 47.85 7.92 -0.30
C SER A 113 48.69 7.94 -1.58
N THR A 114 48.06 7.62 -2.72
CA THR A 114 48.68 7.61 -4.04
C THR A 114 49.19 9.00 -4.42
N THR A 115 48.39 10.04 -4.18
CA THR A 115 48.80 11.43 -4.42
C THR A 115 50.03 11.80 -3.61
N LYS A 116 50.11 11.44 -2.33
CA LYS A 116 51.30 11.70 -1.50
C LYS A 116 52.55 11.00 -2.03
N VAL A 117 52.42 9.76 -2.50
CA VAL A 117 53.54 9.03 -3.12
C VAL A 117 54.01 9.76 -4.39
N PHE A 118 53.08 10.23 -5.23
CA PHE A 118 53.43 11.01 -6.41
C PHE A 118 54.12 12.33 -6.07
N GLU A 119 53.68 13.04 -5.03
CA GLU A 119 54.34 14.26 -4.55
C GLU A 119 55.80 13.99 -4.16
N LEU A 120 56.04 12.94 -3.36
CA LEU A 120 57.39 12.53 -2.96
C LEU A 120 58.26 12.16 -4.16
N HIS A 121 57.74 11.42 -5.13
CA HIS A 121 58.48 11.10 -6.36
C HIS A 121 58.84 12.38 -7.16
N MET A 122 57.95 13.37 -7.23
CA MET A 122 58.23 14.64 -7.92
C MET A 122 59.28 15.48 -7.19
N GLU A 123 59.30 15.44 -5.85
CA GLU A 123 60.35 16.05 -5.05
C GLU A 123 61.71 15.38 -5.27
N GLU A 124 61.75 14.05 -5.27
CA GLU A 124 62.98 13.30 -5.52
C GLU A 124 63.54 13.57 -6.92
N LEU A 125 62.67 13.61 -7.95
CA LEU A 125 63.07 13.96 -9.32
C LEU A 125 63.66 15.38 -9.39
N ARG A 126 63.08 16.36 -8.67
CA ARG A 126 63.64 17.71 -8.58
C ARG A 126 65.02 17.72 -7.91
N ALA A 127 65.18 17.00 -6.80
CA ALA A 127 66.46 16.92 -6.11
C ALA A 127 67.55 16.27 -6.99
N LYS A 128 67.20 15.21 -7.73
CA LYS A 128 68.10 14.57 -8.71
C LYS A 128 68.46 15.52 -9.85
N GLN A 129 67.50 16.30 -10.36
CA GLN A 129 67.77 17.28 -11.40
C GLN A 129 68.74 18.38 -10.94
N GLU A 130 68.63 18.82 -9.68
CA GLU A 130 69.57 19.77 -9.09
C GLU A 130 70.98 19.18 -8.96
N GLU A 131 71.09 17.93 -8.51
CA GLU A 131 72.37 17.22 -8.42
C GLU A 131 73.03 17.08 -9.79
N ILE A 132 72.28 16.67 -10.82
CA ILE A 132 72.76 16.60 -12.21
C ILE A 132 73.25 17.97 -12.67
N SER A 133 72.47 19.03 -12.43
CA SER A 133 72.83 20.39 -12.85
C SER A 133 74.14 20.86 -12.21
N LYS A 134 74.36 20.51 -10.94
CA LYS A 134 75.63 20.78 -10.24
C LYS A 134 76.79 19.99 -10.85
N ARG A 135 76.62 18.69 -11.06
CA ARG A 135 77.64 17.84 -11.69
C ARG A 135 78.00 18.33 -13.10
N ASP A 136 77.02 18.75 -13.89
CA ASP A 136 77.24 19.34 -15.22
C ASP A 136 78.07 20.63 -15.13
N SER A 137 77.85 21.47 -14.11
CA SER A 137 78.64 22.67 -13.90
C SER A 137 80.11 22.35 -13.54
N ASP A 138 80.31 21.34 -12.68
CA ASP A 138 81.64 20.87 -12.30
C ASP A 138 82.37 20.26 -13.51
N ILE A 139 81.67 19.46 -14.33
CA ILE A 139 82.22 18.90 -15.57
C ILE A 139 82.69 20.02 -16.51
N LYS A 140 81.85 21.03 -16.75
CA LYS A 140 82.23 22.18 -17.61
C LYS A 140 83.45 22.93 -17.07
N LEU A 141 83.56 23.10 -15.75
CA LEU A 141 84.73 23.71 -15.13
C LEU A 141 86.00 22.86 -15.37
N LEU A 142 85.90 21.54 -15.16
CA LEU A 142 87.00 20.61 -15.42
C LEU A 142 87.41 20.60 -16.89
N GLU A 143 86.44 20.62 -17.82
CA GLU A 143 86.70 20.75 -19.25
C GLU A 143 87.44 22.05 -19.59
N ALA A 144 87.02 23.18 -19.01
CA ALA A 144 87.70 24.47 -19.21
C ALA A 144 89.14 24.44 -18.68
N ILE A 145 89.37 23.85 -17.49
CA ILE A 145 90.72 23.67 -16.94
C ILE A 145 91.58 22.82 -17.87
N ILE A 146 91.07 21.67 -18.34
CA ILE A 146 91.79 20.79 -19.28
C ILE A 146 92.12 21.54 -20.57
N GLN A 147 91.19 22.30 -21.14
CA GLN A 147 91.45 23.11 -22.34
C GLN A 147 92.56 24.15 -22.09
N THR A 148 92.59 24.80 -20.93
CA THR A 148 93.65 25.77 -20.58
C THR A 148 95.02 25.12 -20.33
N LEU A 149 95.06 23.91 -19.75
CA LEU A 149 96.29 23.16 -19.48
C LEU A 149 96.81 22.46 -20.75
N GLY A 150 95.95 21.81 -21.52
CA GLY A 150 96.28 21.18 -22.82
C GLY A 150 96.61 22.19 -23.92
N GLY A 151 96.10 23.43 -23.82
CA GLY A 151 96.49 24.53 -24.70
C GLY A 151 97.90 25.09 -24.42
N LYS A 152 98.53 24.71 -23.30
CA LYS A 152 99.88 25.17 -22.93
C LYS A 152 100.99 24.28 -23.50
N GLU A 153 100.70 23.03 -23.85
CA GLU A 153 101.67 22.12 -24.49
C GLU A 153 101.72 22.25 -26.02
N SER A 154 100.69 22.84 -26.65
CA SER A 154 100.65 23.03 -28.12
C SER A 154 101.29 24.33 -28.62
N ARG A 155 101.84 25.18 -27.73
CA ARG A 155 102.57 26.42 -28.12
C ARG A 155 104.09 26.35 -27.96
N SER A 156 104.66 25.20 -27.62
CA SER A 156 106.12 25.03 -27.48
C SER A 156 106.80 24.24 -28.61
N THR A 157 106.12 23.95 -29.73
CA THR A 157 106.73 23.27 -30.88
C THR A 157 106.29 23.85 -32.23
N SER A 158 106.77 25.04 -32.58
CA SER A 158 107.15 25.43 -33.96
C SER A 158 107.60 26.89 -34.00
N GLY A 159 108.82 27.11 -34.47
CA GLY A 159 109.33 28.40 -34.94
C GLY A 159 110.24 29.13 -33.98
#